data_AF-A0A535G686-F1
#
_entry.id   AF-A0A535G686-F1
#
_cell.length_a   1.000
_cell.length_b   1.000
_cell.length_c   1.000
_cell.angle_alpha   90.00
_cell.angle_beta   90.00
_cell.angle_gamma   90.00
#
_symmetry.space_group_name_H-M   'P 1'
#
loop_
_entity.id
_entity.type
_entity.pdbx_description
1 polymer ?
#
loop_
_entity_poly.entity_id
_entity_poly.type
_entity_poly.pdbx_seq_one_letter_code
_entity_poly.pdbx_strand_id
1 'polypeptide(L)'
;MLLRRGEALLLILLGIPTGAVDWQIANTWALPVSVRLLCLAATVVALGTVIAIRRLAAVGAALAVSLLYALPILGGIVRWHLVPSGTALIGDGAYQMQLSRDVLMRGADPYGFNYDGTGMERAPWGQPFPNPALHHLDYWPGTVVLPLPLQAAFHAVLGWWDERIWLLIAAVAVWVLLGRLAPGPAGRMAAIVFFLIPGHSLLAVLGDNDLPMVALLLGATLAIGRRRWMIAGVLVGLAIATKQTALIAVPVLAAYAVAQGVDRRAFFKAAGLAGGAVSMPASSAVLVMPSRSFSSSFRW
;
A
#
# COMPACT_ATOMS: atom_id res chain seq x y z
N MET A 1 -17.86 -24.53 -20.47
CA MET A 1 -17.49 -23.25 -21.13
C MET A 1 -16.72 -22.29 -20.18
N LEU A 2 -17.11 -22.15 -18.90
CA LEU A 2 -16.38 -21.33 -17.90
C LEU A 2 -14.96 -21.81 -17.57
N LEU A 3 -14.70 -23.12 -17.56
CA LEU A 3 -13.36 -23.70 -17.29
C LEU A 3 -12.28 -23.30 -18.33
N ARG A 4 -12.68 -22.85 -19.53
CA ARG A 4 -11.75 -22.29 -20.54
C ARG A 4 -11.47 -20.79 -20.33
N ARG A 5 -12.00 -20.19 -19.26
CA ARG A 5 -11.95 -18.76 -18.93
C ARG A 5 -11.46 -18.58 -17.49
N GLY A 6 -10.19 -18.87 -17.24
CA GLY A 6 -9.58 -18.83 -15.91
C GLY A 6 -9.84 -17.52 -15.14
N GLU A 7 -9.79 -16.38 -15.83
CA GLU A 7 -10.07 -15.05 -15.24
C GLU A 7 -11.50 -14.93 -14.71
N ALA A 8 -12.50 -15.35 -15.49
CA ALA A 8 -13.90 -15.29 -15.09
C ALA A 8 -14.18 -16.22 -13.91
N LEU A 9 -13.57 -17.41 -13.90
CA LEU A 9 -13.69 -18.34 -12.79
C LEU A 9 -13.10 -17.75 -11.50
N LEU A 10 -11.90 -17.17 -11.57
CA LEU A 10 -11.26 -16.53 -10.42
C LEU A 10 -12.08 -15.34 -9.90
N LEU A 11 -12.58 -14.49 -10.78
CA LEU A 11 -13.42 -13.35 -10.39
C LEU A 11 -14.72 -13.79 -9.69
N ILE A 12 -15.31 -14.91 -10.10
CA ILE A 12 -16.50 -15.45 -9.40
C ILE A 12 -16.10 -16.03 -8.04
N LEU A 13 -15.10 -16.92 -8.02
CA LEU A 13 -14.69 -17.63 -6.82
C LEU A 13 -14.15 -16.71 -5.72
N LEU A 14 -13.45 -15.65 -6.11
CA LEU A 14 -12.77 -14.72 -5.20
C LEU A 14 -13.54 -13.41 -5.03
N GLY A 15 -14.23 -12.95 -6.09
CA GLY A 15 -14.96 -11.69 -6.04
C GLY A 15 -16.24 -11.76 -5.22
N ILE A 16 -16.94 -12.90 -5.18
CA ILE A 16 -18.11 -13.08 -4.31
C ILE A 16 -17.74 -12.96 -2.82
N PRO A 17 -16.79 -13.75 -2.28
CA PRO A 17 -16.41 -13.62 -0.87
C PRO A 17 -15.78 -12.26 -0.56
N THR A 18 -14.98 -11.67 -1.47
CA THR A 18 -14.45 -10.31 -1.30
C THR A 18 -15.59 -9.29 -1.22
N GLY A 19 -16.55 -9.34 -2.14
CA GLY A 19 -17.71 -8.45 -2.13
C GLY A 19 -18.58 -8.59 -0.87
N ALA A 20 -18.65 -9.78 -0.27
CA ALA A 20 -19.31 -9.98 1.02
C ALA A 20 -18.59 -9.26 2.16
N VAL A 21 -17.25 -9.27 2.17
CA VAL A 21 -16.43 -8.48 3.12
C VAL A 21 -16.61 -6.98 2.86
N ASP A 22 -16.55 -6.55 1.60
CA ASP A 22 -16.71 -5.14 1.23
C ASP A 22 -18.10 -4.60 1.61
N TRP A 23 -19.14 -5.45 1.53
CA TRP A 23 -20.47 -5.11 2.01
C TRP A 23 -20.48 -4.82 3.52
N GLN A 24 -19.75 -5.62 4.31
CA GLN A 24 -19.62 -5.36 5.75
C GLN A 24 -18.87 -4.05 6.02
N ILE A 25 -17.79 -3.78 5.28
CA ILE A 25 -17.06 -2.50 5.37
C ILE A 25 -17.99 -1.32 5.07
N ALA A 26 -18.77 -1.41 3.98
CA ALA A 26 -19.72 -0.38 3.59
C ALA A 26 -20.82 -0.16 4.66
N ASN A 27 -21.23 -1.21 5.37
CA ASN A 27 -22.17 -1.11 6.49
C ASN A 27 -21.52 -0.43 7.69
N THR A 28 -20.29 -0.81 8.07
CA THR A 28 -19.53 -0.21 9.17
C THR A 28 -19.33 1.29 8.96
N TRP A 29 -19.16 1.72 7.71
CA TRP A 29 -18.99 3.13 7.37
C TRP A 29 -20.28 3.91 7.14
N ALA A 30 -21.43 3.24 7.30
CA ALA A 30 -22.75 3.81 7.09
C ALA A 30 -22.93 4.45 5.71
N LEU A 31 -22.41 3.80 4.65
CA LEU A 31 -22.62 4.30 3.29
C LEU A 31 -24.12 4.26 2.91
N PRO A 32 -24.63 5.27 2.18
CA PRO A 32 -26.03 5.27 1.73
C PRO A 32 -26.38 3.99 0.95
N VAL A 33 -27.61 3.48 1.14
CA VAL A 33 -28.08 2.25 0.46
C VAL A 33 -27.98 2.39 -1.06
N SER A 34 -28.29 3.56 -1.60
CA SER A 34 -28.20 3.84 -3.04
C SER A 34 -26.78 3.69 -3.59
N VAL A 35 -25.77 4.18 -2.86
CA VAL A 35 -24.35 4.02 -3.23
C VAL A 35 -23.97 2.55 -3.21
N ARG A 36 -24.36 1.82 -2.16
CA ARG A 36 -24.11 0.37 -2.04
C ARG A 36 -24.71 -0.43 -3.21
N LEU A 37 -25.97 -0.14 -3.57
CA LEU A 37 -26.64 -0.79 -4.69
C LEU A 37 -25.99 -0.46 -6.04
N LEU A 38 -25.54 0.78 -6.23
CA LEU A 38 -24.82 1.19 -7.44
C LEU A 38 -23.48 0.45 -7.56
N CYS A 39 -22.74 0.31 -6.46
CA CYS A 39 -21.48 -0.45 -6.43
C CYS A 39 -21.71 -1.92 -6.79
N LEU A 40 -22.74 -2.55 -6.20
CA LEU A 40 -23.13 -3.93 -6.52
C LEU A 40 -23.47 -4.08 -8.01
N ALA A 41 -24.31 -3.18 -8.55
CA ALA A 41 -24.69 -3.19 -9.96
C ALA A 41 -23.46 -3.04 -10.87
N ALA A 42 -22.55 -2.11 -10.56
CA ALA A 42 -21.32 -1.90 -11.31
C ALA A 42 -20.43 -3.16 -11.30
N THR A 43 -20.30 -3.83 -10.15
CA THR A 43 -19.54 -5.08 -10.03
C THR A 43 -20.17 -6.18 -10.88
N VAL A 44 -21.49 -6.35 -10.84
CA VAL A 44 -22.22 -7.31 -11.68
C VAL A 44 -21.99 -7.04 -13.17
N VAL A 45 -22.05 -5.77 -13.60
CA VAL A 45 -21.79 -5.37 -14.99
C VAL A 45 -20.34 -5.64 -15.39
N ALA A 46 -19.37 -5.35 -14.52
CA ALA A 46 -17.96 -5.64 -14.78
C ALA A 46 -17.70 -7.14 -14.94
N LEU A 47 -18.25 -7.97 -14.05
CA LEU A 47 -18.19 -9.43 -14.13
C LEU A 47 -18.87 -9.94 -15.41
N GLY A 48 -20.06 -9.43 -15.71
CA GLY A 48 -20.80 -9.73 -16.94
C GLY A 48 -20.01 -9.40 -18.20
N THR A 49 -19.28 -8.28 -18.20
CA THR A 49 -18.42 -7.86 -19.31
C THR A 49 -17.24 -8.82 -19.53
N VAL A 50 -16.55 -9.23 -18.46
CA VAL A 50 -15.45 -10.21 -18.54
C VAL A 50 -15.96 -11.56 -19.07
N ILE A 51 -17.15 -11.96 -18.63
CA ILE A 51 -17.76 -13.22 -19.06
C ILE A 51 -18.25 -13.11 -20.51
N ALA A 52 -18.92 -12.04 -20.91
CA ALA A 52 -19.56 -11.96 -22.22
C ALA A 52 -18.59 -11.59 -23.35
N ILE A 53 -17.61 -10.70 -23.09
CA ILE A 53 -16.86 -10.00 -24.15
C ILE A 53 -15.35 -10.19 -23.99
N ARG A 54 -14.77 -11.19 -24.69
CA ARG A 54 -13.34 -11.54 -24.58
C ARG A 54 -12.38 -10.37 -24.84
N ARG A 55 -12.69 -9.52 -25.83
CA ARG A 55 -11.85 -8.35 -26.16
C ARG A 55 -11.75 -7.33 -25.02
N LEU A 56 -12.72 -7.35 -24.10
CA LEU A 56 -12.77 -6.46 -22.94
C LEU A 56 -12.34 -7.15 -21.65
N ALA A 57 -11.88 -8.41 -21.68
CA ALA A 57 -11.56 -9.15 -20.47
C ALA A 57 -10.50 -8.45 -19.60
N ALA A 58 -9.49 -7.83 -20.21
CA ALA A 58 -8.48 -7.08 -19.47
C ALA A 58 -9.05 -5.83 -18.77
N VAL A 59 -9.89 -5.07 -19.47
CA VAL A 59 -10.53 -3.86 -18.93
C VAL A 59 -11.56 -4.24 -17.87
N GLY A 60 -12.37 -5.26 -18.12
CA GLY A 60 -13.37 -5.75 -17.19
C GLY A 60 -12.74 -6.34 -15.93
N ALA A 61 -11.60 -7.03 -16.02
CA ALA A 61 -10.88 -7.54 -14.85
C ALA A 61 -10.32 -6.40 -14.01
N ALA A 62 -9.70 -5.40 -14.64
CA ALA A 62 -9.21 -4.22 -13.94
C ALA A 62 -10.36 -3.45 -13.28
N LEU A 63 -11.48 -3.29 -13.97
CA LEU A 63 -12.68 -2.64 -13.43
C LEU A 63 -13.25 -3.43 -12.25
N ALA A 64 -13.43 -4.75 -12.37
CA ALA A 64 -13.97 -5.58 -11.30
C ALA A 64 -13.07 -5.52 -10.06
N VAL A 65 -11.75 -5.60 -10.23
CA VAL A 65 -10.80 -5.49 -9.12
C VAL A 65 -10.80 -4.07 -8.54
N SER A 66 -10.92 -3.03 -9.36
CA SER A 66 -11.03 -1.66 -8.85
C SER A 66 -12.31 -1.46 -8.01
N LEU A 67 -13.43 -2.02 -8.45
CA LEU A 67 -14.72 -1.94 -7.75
C LEU A 67 -14.76 -2.75 -6.45
N LEU A 68 -14.05 -3.88 -6.39
CA LEU A 68 -14.02 -4.74 -5.21
C LEU A 68 -12.90 -4.36 -4.24
N TYR A 69 -11.75 -3.90 -4.73
CA TYR A 69 -10.60 -3.60 -3.87
C TYR A 69 -10.44 -2.10 -3.59
N ALA A 70 -10.36 -1.28 -4.64
CA ALA A 70 -10.04 0.14 -4.49
C ALA A 70 -11.24 0.97 -4.03
N LEU A 71 -12.45 0.62 -4.46
CA LEU A 71 -13.65 1.41 -4.16
C LEU A 71 -14.01 1.44 -2.67
N PRO A 72 -13.94 0.33 -1.90
CA PRO A 72 -14.03 0.42 -0.45
C PRO A 72 -12.99 1.39 0.10
N ILE A 73 -11.72 1.24 -0.24
CA ILE A 73 -10.65 2.12 0.27
C ILE A 73 -10.95 3.61 0.00
N LEU A 74 -11.35 3.95 -1.24
CA LEU A 74 -11.76 5.30 -1.62
C LEU A 74 -13.00 5.77 -0.84
N GLY A 75 -14.00 4.91 -0.64
CA GLY A 75 -15.17 5.20 0.18
C GLY A 75 -14.80 5.56 1.62
N GLY A 76 -13.79 4.89 2.18
CA GLY A 76 -13.27 5.15 3.52
C GLY A 76 -12.55 6.48 3.63
N ILE A 77 -11.75 6.83 2.62
CA ILE A 77 -11.08 8.13 2.50
C ILE A 77 -12.16 9.23 2.48
N VAL A 78 -13.10 9.13 1.54
CA VAL A 78 -14.18 10.11 1.37
C VAL A 78 -15.02 10.23 2.65
N ARG A 79 -15.41 9.12 3.26
CA ARG A 79 -16.21 9.10 4.49
C ARG A 79 -15.49 9.75 5.66
N TRP A 80 -14.18 9.57 5.78
CA TRP A 80 -13.40 10.16 6.87
C TRP A 80 -13.25 11.67 6.73
N HIS A 81 -12.99 12.14 5.51
CA HIS A 81 -12.70 13.57 5.27
C HIS A 81 -13.96 14.43 5.07
N LEU A 82 -15.08 13.87 4.64
CA LEU A 82 -16.32 14.64 4.39
C LEU A 82 -17.34 14.59 5.52
N VAL A 83 -17.30 13.57 6.38
CA VAL A 83 -18.31 13.37 7.41
C VAL A 83 -17.63 13.24 8.77
N PRO A 84 -17.90 14.14 9.73
CA PRO A 84 -17.32 14.07 11.06
C PRO A 84 -17.51 12.70 11.72
N SER A 85 -16.50 12.27 12.46
CA SER A 85 -16.49 11.00 13.20
C SER A 85 -15.73 11.18 14.50
N GLY A 86 -16.25 10.59 15.58
CA GLY A 86 -15.56 10.53 16.88
C GLY A 86 -14.37 9.54 16.87
N THR A 87 -14.36 8.61 15.93
CA THR A 87 -13.30 7.60 15.74
C THR A 87 -12.64 7.81 14.39
N ALA A 88 -11.32 7.66 14.31
CA ALA A 88 -10.61 7.67 13.04
C ALA A 88 -11.04 6.45 12.21
N LEU A 89 -11.32 6.66 10.92
CA LEU A 89 -11.78 5.59 10.02
C LEU A 89 -10.63 5.01 9.21
N ILE A 90 -9.50 4.85 9.88
CA ILE A 90 -8.22 4.35 9.40
C ILE A 90 -7.54 3.59 10.55
N GLY A 91 -6.70 2.61 10.25
CA GLY A 91 -5.92 1.90 11.26
C GLY A 91 -4.89 2.81 11.93
N ASP A 92 -4.53 2.45 13.16
CA ASP A 92 -3.51 3.14 13.94
C ASP A 92 -2.18 3.23 13.20
N GLY A 93 -1.67 2.14 12.66
CA GLY A 93 -0.40 2.14 11.93
C GLY A 93 -0.33 3.16 10.78
N ALA A 94 -1.36 3.15 9.93
CA ALA A 94 -1.47 4.06 8.81
C ALA A 94 -1.66 5.53 9.25
N TYR A 95 -2.41 5.76 10.32
CA TYR A 95 -2.58 7.09 10.89
C TYR A 95 -1.28 7.58 11.53
N GLN A 96 -0.56 6.72 12.25
CA GLN A 96 0.72 7.08 12.86
C GLN A 96 1.75 7.44 11.78
N MET A 97 1.81 6.69 10.67
CA MET A 97 2.70 7.00 9.55
C MET A 97 2.44 8.38 8.92
N GLN A 98 1.17 8.81 8.81
CA GLN A 98 0.89 10.16 8.29
C GLN A 98 1.24 11.27 9.26
N LEU A 99 0.97 11.05 10.54
CA LEU A 99 1.37 12.00 11.58
C LEU A 99 2.89 12.08 11.69
N SER A 100 3.59 10.95 11.61
CA SER A 100 5.06 10.87 11.62
C SER A 100 5.68 11.71 10.51
N ARG A 101 5.07 11.67 9.32
CA ARG A 101 5.51 12.50 8.19
C ARG A 101 5.20 13.98 8.44
N ASP A 102 4.06 14.30 9.04
CA ASP A 102 3.76 15.69 9.41
C ASP A 102 4.68 16.23 10.50
N VAL A 103 5.13 15.39 11.43
CA VAL A 103 6.16 15.69 12.44
C VAL A 103 7.49 15.95 11.75
N LEU A 104 7.90 15.07 10.82
CA LEU A 104 9.13 15.20 10.05
C LEU A 104 9.14 16.46 9.17
N MET A 105 8.04 16.77 8.48
CA MET A 105 7.90 18.00 7.69
C MET A 105 8.00 19.28 8.53
N ARG A 106 7.74 19.20 9.84
CA ARG A 106 7.91 20.31 10.80
C ARG A 106 9.31 20.37 11.43
N GLY A 107 10.23 19.51 11.02
CA GLY A 107 11.60 19.52 11.54
C GLY A 107 11.77 18.75 12.85
N ALA A 108 10.78 17.96 13.27
CA ALA A 108 10.82 17.16 14.49
C ALA A 108 11.09 15.67 14.18
N ASP A 109 11.71 14.98 15.12
CA ASP A 109 11.99 13.54 15.00
C ASP A 109 10.72 12.73 15.28
N PRO A 110 10.19 11.97 14.30
CA PRO A 110 8.98 11.18 14.50
C PRO A 110 9.17 9.96 15.43
N TYR A 111 10.41 9.50 15.66
CA TYR A 111 10.68 8.36 16.54
C TYR A 111 10.72 8.74 18.02
N GLY A 112 11.10 9.98 18.34
CA GLY A 112 11.06 10.55 19.69
C GLY A 112 9.78 11.31 20.01
N PHE A 113 8.83 11.38 19.07
CA PHE A 113 7.61 12.19 19.21
C PHE A 113 6.50 11.45 19.97
N ASN A 114 5.85 12.15 20.91
CA ASN A 114 4.65 11.65 21.57
C ASN A 114 3.41 12.12 20.80
N TYR A 115 2.61 11.17 20.32
CA TYR A 115 1.43 11.40 19.47
C TYR A 115 0.15 11.71 20.28
N ASP A 116 0.23 11.81 21.61
CA ASP A 116 -0.90 12.26 22.43
C ASP A 116 -1.46 13.61 21.98
N GLY A 117 -2.79 13.69 21.81
CA GLY A 117 -3.48 14.93 21.46
C GLY A 117 -3.38 15.33 19.99
N THR A 118 -2.77 14.48 19.15
CA THR A 118 -2.73 14.66 17.69
C THR A 118 -3.99 14.14 16.99
N GLY A 119 -4.93 13.57 17.74
CA GLY A 119 -6.08 12.84 17.22
C GLY A 119 -5.81 11.34 17.06
N MET A 120 -4.56 10.88 17.24
CA MET A 120 -4.15 9.48 17.14
C MET A 120 -4.88 8.58 18.14
N GLU A 121 -5.25 9.12 19.30
CA GLU A 121 -6.08 8.47 20.32
C GLU A 121 -7.47 8.05 19.81
N ARG A 122 -7.92 8.58 18.67
CA ARG A 122 -9.16 8.18 18.01
C ARG A 122 -9.00 6.98 17.09
N ALA A 123 -7.77 6.49 16.86
CA ALA A 123 -7.54 5.31 16.06
C ALA A 123 -8.19 4.08 16.72
N PRO A 124 -8.83 3.17 15.93
CA PRO A 124 -9.44 1.97 16.49
C PRO A 124 -8.40 1.11 17.20
N TRP A 125 -8.61 0.83 18.49
CA TRP A 125 -7.74 0.00 19.31
C TRP A 125 -8.57 -0.92 20.22
N GLY A 126 -8.46 -2.22 19.98
CA GLY A 126 -9.31 -3.23 20.62
C GLY A 126 -8.66 -3.98 21.78
N GLN A 127 -7.48 -3.56 22.24
CA GLN A 127 -6.74 -4.26 23.29
C GLN A 127 -7.00 -3.65 24.67
N PRO A 128 -6.88 -4.44 25.76
CA PRO A 128 -7.15 -3.98 27.12
C PRO A 128 -6.10 -3.02 27.70
N PHE A 129 -5.00 -2.77 26.97
CA PHE A 129 -3.92 -1.85 27.36
C PHE A 129 -3.91 -0.62 26.43
N PRO A 130 -3.28 0.50 26.82
CA PRO A 130 -3.20 1.70 25.97
C PRO A 130 -2.56 1.43 24.61
N ASN A 131 -2.97 2.16 23.58
CA ASN A 131 -2.40 2.00 22.24
C ASN A 131 -0.89 2.38 22.27
N PRO A 132 0.05 1.45 22.02
CA PRO A 132 1.48 1.76 22.04
C PRO A 132 1.90 2.72 20.93
N ALA A 133 1.13 2.82 19.83
CA ALA A 133 1.37 3.75 18.74
C ALA A 133 1.21 5.23 19.15
N LEU A 134 0.71 5.51 20.36
CA LEU A 134 0.73 6.87 20.91
C LEU A 134 2.14 7.33 21.26
N HIS A 135 3.03 6.41 21.65
CA HIS A 135 4.33 6.77 22.23
C HIS A 135 5.53 6.27 21.43
N HIS A 136 5.34 5.28 20.55
CA HIS A 136 6.43 4.66 19.82
C HIS A 136 6.06 4.43 18.35
N LEU A 137 6.87 4.99 17.46
CA LEU A 137 6.84 4.66 16.04
C LEU A 137 7.59 3.35 15.80
N ASP A 138 6.88 2.30 15.38
CA ASP A 138 7.43 0.95 15.16
C ASP A 138 7.74 0.64 13.68
N TYR A 139 7.59 1.65 12.80
CA TYR A 139 7.85 1.51 11.37
C TYR A 139 9.26 1.89 10.97
N TRP A 140 9.75 1.23 9.92
CA TRP A 140 11.06 1.54 9.34
C TRP A 140 11.07 2.90 8.63
N PRO A 141 12.21 3.61 8.60
CA PRO A 141 12.26 5.00 8.11
C PRO A 141 11.81 5.18 6.67
N GLY A 142 11.99 4.17 5.80
CA GLY A 142 11.53 4.25 4.41
C GLY A 142 10.02 4.44 4.29
N THR A 143 9.24 3.85 5.20
CA THR A 143 7.78 3.98 5.24
C THR A 143 7.32 5.42 5.53
N VAL A 144 8.14 6.18 6.26
CA VAL A 144 7.90 7.61 6.52
C VAL A 144 8.47 8.46 5.38
N VAL A 145 9.70 8.20 4.94
CA VAL A 145 10.41 9.10 4.01
C VAL A 145 9.94 8.96 2.56
N LEU A 146 9.65 7.75 2.08
CA LEU A 146 9.27 7.52 0.68
C LEU A 146 7.98 8.26 0.25
N PRO A 147 6.89 8.25 1.05
CA PRO A 147 5.65 8.93 0.67
C PRO A 147 5.68 10.44 0.96
N LEU A 148 6.68 10.93 1.70
CA LEU A 148 6.73 12.31 2.19
C LEU A 148 6.62 13.37 1.08
N PRO A 149 7.31 13.27 -0.07
CA PRO A 149 7.16 14.27 -1.14
C PRO A 149 5.73 14.34 -1.68
N LEU A 150 5.04 13.19 -1.75
CA LEU A 150 3.68 13.11 -2.25
C LEU A 150 2.69 13.70 -1.23
N GLN A 151 2.85 13.38 0.06
CA GLN A 151 2.05 13.99 1.12
C GLN A 151 2.23 15.50 1.16
N ALA A 152 3.47 16.00 1.06
CA ALA A 152 3.74 17.43 1.03
C ALA A 152 3.01 18.11 -0.14
N ALA A 153 3.01 17.50 -1.33
CA ALA A 153 2.28 17.99 -2.49
C ALA A 153 0.75 17.99 -2.27
N PHE A 154 0.21 16.95 -1.65
CA PHE A 154 -1.22 16.85 -1.33
C PHE A 154 -1.65 17.88 -0.30
N HIS A 155 -0.87 18.09 0.76
CA HIS A 155 -1.12 19.16 1.73
C HIS A 155 -1.11 20.53 1.05
N ALA A 156 -0.20 20.77 0.12
CA ALA A 156 -0.13 22.04 -0.60
C ALA A 156 -1.35 22.30 -1.51
N VAL A 157 -2.00 21.25 -2.04
CA VAL A 157 -3.10 21.38 -3.01
C VAL A 157 -4.48 21.21 -2.37
N LEU A 158 -4.63 20.23 -1.47
CA LEU A 158 -5.91 19.83 -0.87
C LEU A 158 -6.02 20.20 0.61
N GLY A 159 -4.91 20.51 1.27
CA GLY A 159 -4.88 20.80 2.71
C GLY A 159 -4.97 19.55 3.61
N TRP A 160 -4.98 18.36 3.04
CA TRP A 160 -5.04 17.10 3.77
C TRP A 160 -4.33 15.97 3.02
N TRP A 161 -4.04 14.90 3.75
CA TRP A 161 -3.51 13.65 3.24
C TRP A 161 -4.24 12.45 3.86
N ASP A 162 -4.24 11.33 3.14
CA ASP A 162 -4.69 10.04 3.65
C ASP A 162 -3.69 8.96 3.22
N GLU A 163 -3.17 8.19 4.17
CA GLU A 163 -2.17 7.16 3.91
C GLU A 163 -2.63 6.12 2.88
N ARG A 164 -3.94 5.87 2.79
CA ARG A 164 -4.49 4.91 1.82
C ARG A 164 -4.28 5.34 0.37
N ILE A 165 -3.98 6.61 0.09
CA ILE A 165 -3.61 7.07 -1.25
C ILE A 165 -2.28 6.45 -1.68
N TRP A 166 -1.30 6.37 -0.78
CA TRP A 166 -0.02 5.71 -1.05
C TRP A 166 -0.20 4.21 -1.28
N LEU A 167 -1.06 3.57 -0.48
CA LEU A 167 -1.47 2.18 -0.68
C LEU A 167 -2.09 1.97 -2.07
N LEU A 168 -3.03 2.82 -2.51
CA LEU A 168 -3.68 2.70 -3.81
C LEU A 168 -2.70 2.90 -4.98
N ILE A 169 -1.73 3.81 -4.85
CA ILE A 169 -0.64 3.96 -5.84
C ILE A 169 0.18 2.67 -5.92
N ALA A 170 0.54 2.10 -4.78
CA ALA A 170 1.24 0.82 -4.73
C ALA A 170 0.39 -0.33 -5.32
N ALA A 171 -0.92 -0.35 -5.08
CA ALA A 171 -1.84 -1.32 -5.68
C ALA A 171 -1.83 -1.24 -7.21
N VAL A 172 -1.89 -0.04 -7.78
CA VAL A 172 -1.76 0.16 -9.24
C VAL A 172 -0.40 -0.32 -9.74
N ALA A 173 0.68 -0.02 -9.02
CA ALA A 173 2.01 -0.49 -9.36
C ALA A 173 2.10 -2.03 -9.37
N VAL A 174 1.58 -2.70 -8.34
CA VAL A 174 1.52 -4.17 -8.25
C VAL A 174 0.73 -4.75 -9.43
N TRP A 175 -0.46 -4.22 -9.73
CA TRP A 175 -1.27 -4.65 -10.87
C TRP A 175 -0.48 -4.60 -12.18
N VAL A 176 0.16 -3.46 -12.46
CA VAL A 176 0.96 -3.27 -13.67
C VAL A 176 2.16 -4.21 -13.68
N LEU A 177 2.87 -4.34 -12.56
CA LEU A 177 4.08 -5.17 -12.46
C LEU A 177 3.76 -6.65 -12.67
N LEU A 178 2.68 -7.18 -12.10
CA LEU A 178 2.23 -8.54 -12.34
C LEU A 178 1.90 -8.78 -13.83
N GLY A 179 1.22 -7.84 -14.48
CA GLY A 179 0.95 -7.90 -15.91
C GLY A 179 2.21 -7.82 -16.79
N ARG A 180 3.29 -7.21 -16.29
CA ARG A 180 4.59 -7.11 -16.99
C ARG A 180 5.48 -8.33 -16.76
N LEU A 181 5.41 -8.94 -15.57
CA LEU A 181 6.14 -10.15 -15.21
C LEU A 181 5.56 -11.39 -15.91
N ALA A 182 4.23 -11.46 -16.03
CA ALA A 182 3.54 -12.55 -16.71
C ALA A 182 2.54 -11.98 -17.75
N PRO A 183 3.00 -11.64 -18.97
CA PRO A 183 2.14 -11.05 -19.99
C PRO A 183 0.90 -11.90 -20.34
N GLY A 184 -0.19 -11.22 -20.68
CA GLY A 184 -1.44 -11.88 -21.10
C GLY A 184 -2.31 -12.34 -19.92
N PRO A 185 -3.07 -13.44 -20.08
CA PRO A 185 -4.00 -13.90 -19.05
C PRO A 185 -3.34 -14.30 -17.73
N ALA A 186 -2.11 -14.83 -17.76
CA ALA A 186 -1.43 -15.31 -16.55
C ALA A 186 -1.21 -14.20 -15.52
N GLY A 187 -0.66 -13.04 -15.91
CA GLY A 187 -0.45 -11.92 -15.00
C GLY A 187 -1.75 -11.27 -14.54
N ARG A 188 -2.79 -11.26 -15.38
CA ARG A 188 -4.12 -10.80 -14.95
C ARG A 188 -4.73 -11.74 -13.92
N MET A 189 -4.63 -13.05 -14.12
CA MET A 189 -5.08 -14.04 -13.14
C MET A 189 -4.30 -13.91 -11.83
N ALA A 190 -2.97 -13.72 -11.88
CA ALA A 190 -2.16 -13.47 -10.70
C ALA A 190 -2.60 -12.20 -9.95
N ALA A 191 -2.88 -11.11 -10.67
CA ALA A 191 -3.37 -9.88 -10.07
C ALA A 191 -4.78 -10.03 -9.47
N ILE A 192 -5.71 -10.70 -10.17
CA ILE A 192 -7.04 -11.01 -9.63
C ILE A 192 -6.92 -11.80 -8.33
N VAL A 193 -6.09 -12.85 -8.29
CA VAL A 193 -5.88 -13.65 -7.07
C VAL A 193 -5.30 -12.77 -5.97
N PHE A 194 -4.24 -12.03 -6.26
CA PHE A 194 -3.56 -11.21 -5.26
C PHE A 194 -4.49 -10.19 -4.59
N PHE A 195 -5.32 -9.49 -5.36
CA PHE A 195 -6.21 -8.46 -4.82
C PHE A 195 -7.52 -9.00 -4.23
N LEU A 196 -8.04 -10.11 -4.75
CA LEU A 196 -9.36 -10.63 -4.34
C LEU A 196 -9.26 -11.85 -3.41
N ILE A 197 -8.09 -12.15 -2.83
CA ILE A 197 -8.02 -13.06 -1.69
C ILE A 197 -8.91 -12.47 -0.57
N PRO A 198 -9.90 -13.24 -0.06
CA PRO A 198 -10.84 -12.73 0.93
C PRO A 198 -10.13 -12.15 2.16
N GLY A 199 -10.56 -10.95 2.57
CA GLY A 199 -9.99 -10.23 3.72
C GLY A 199 -8.84 -9.28 3.37
N HIS A 200 -8.28 -9.32 2.16
CA HIS A 200 -7.25 -8.36 1.76
C HIS A 200 -7.81 -6.93 1.71
N SER A 201 -9.02 -6.74 1.17
CA SER A 201 -9.69 -5.42 1.16
C SER A 201 -9.94 -4.87 2.57
N LEU A 202 -10.20 -5.73 3.57
CA LEU A 202 -10.41 -5.33 4.95
C LEU A 202 -9.16 -4.68 5.57
N LEU A 203 -7.99 -5.29 5.37
CA LEU A 203 -6.72 -4.74 5.85
C LEU A 203 -6.35 -3.46 5.08
N ALA A 204 -6.55 -3.47 3.77
CA ALA A 204 -6.24 -2.32 2.91
C ALA A 204 -7.09 -1.10 3.24
N VAL A 205 -8.34 -1.32 3.63
CA VAL A 205 -9.26 -0.27 4.06
C VAL A 205 -8.79 0.44 5.35
N LEU A 206 -8.09 -0.27 6.22
CA LEU A 206 -7.43 0.29 7.40
C LEU A 206 -6.07 0.92 7.08
N GLY A 207 -5.60 0.87 5.83
CA GLY A 207 -4.35 1.47 5.38
C GLY A 207 -3.11 0.60 5.59
N ASP A 208 -3.26 -0.72 5.57
CA ASP A 208 -2.13 -1.64 5.66
C ASP A 208 -1.00 -1.30 4.66
N ASN A 209 0.25 -1.37 5.13
CA ASN A 209 1.41 -0.79 4.45
C ASN A 209 2.29 -1.82 3.72
N ASP A 210 1.78 -3.03 3.46
CA ASP A 210 2.52 -4.08 2.77
C ASP A 210 2.70 -3.82 1.27
N LEU A 211 1.69 -3.23 0.61
CA LEU A 211 1.69 -3.08 -0.84
C LEU A 211 2.88 -2.28 -1.41
N PRO A 212 3.32 -1.16 -0.80
CA PRO A 212 4.52 -0.46 -1.26
C PRO A 212 5.76 -1.36 -1.29
N MET A 213 5.96 -2.18 -0.25
CA MET A 213 7.07 -3.14 -0.20
C MET A 213 6.91 -4.20 -1.30
N VAL A 214 5.70 -4.74 -1.50
CA VAL A 214 5.43 -5.74 -2.56
C VAL A 214 5.71 -5.15 -3.95
N ALA A 215 5.28 -3.91 -4.22
CA ALA A 215 5.54 -3.23 -5.48
C ALA A 215 7.05 -3.09 -5.76
N LEU A 216 7.83 -2.71 -4.75
CA LEU A 216 9.28 -2.59 -4.87
C LEU A 216 9.95 -3.94 -5.15
N LEU A 217 9.53 -5.02 -4.47
CA LEU A 217 10.05 -6.37 -4.73
C LEU A 217 9.69 -6.89 -6.13
N LEU A 218 8.44 -6.70 -6.58
CA LEU A 218 8.04 -7.07 -7.94
C LEU A 218 8.79 -6.25 -9.00
N GLY A 219 9.02 -4.96 -8.72
CA GLY A 219 9.85 -4.08 -9.54
C GLY A 219 11.29 -4.59 -9.62
N ALA A 220 11.87 -5.01 -8.50
CA ALA A 220 13.20 -5.60 -8.45
C ALA A 220 13.26 -6.89 -9.27
N THR A 221 12.29 -7.80 -9.11
CA THR A 221 12.18 -9.03 -9.93
C THR A 221 12.15 -8.70 -11.42
N LEU A 222 11.35 -7.72 -11.84
CA LEU A 222 11.26 -7.31 -13.23
C LEU A 222 12.58 -6.70 -13.74
N ALA A 223 13.26 -5.91 -12.91
CA ALA A 223 14.57 -5.35 -13.23
C ALA A 223 15.65 -6.43 -13.39
N ILE A 224 15.65 -7.43 -12.50
CA ILE A 224 16.55 -8.61 -12.57
C ILE A 224 16.30 -9.39 -13.85
N GLY A 225 15.06 -9.70 -14.20
CA GLY A 225 14.71 -10.40 -15.44
C GLY A 225 15.10 -9.61 -16.71
N ARG A 226 15.26 -8.29 -16.60
CA ARG A 226 15.75 -7.40 -17.66
C ARG A 226 17.25 -7.07 -17.54
N ARG A 227 17.98 -7.75 -16.65
CA ARG A 227 19.41 -7.55 -16.38
C ARG A 227 19.78 -6.11 -15.96
N ARG A 228 18.82 -5.37 -15.39
CA ARG A 228 19.01 -4.02 -14.85
C ARG A 228 19.41 -4.08 -13.38
N TRP A 229 20.58 -4.64 -13.11
CA TRP A 229 21.04 -5.01 -11.77
C TRP A 229 21.07 -3.84 -10.77
N MET A 230 21.47 -2.64 -11.22
CA MET A 230 21.56 -1.48 -10.34
C MET A 230 20.19 -1.00 -9.87
N ILE A 231 19.21 -0.98 -10.80
CA ILE A 231 17.82 -0.65 -10.47
C ILE A 231 17.25 -1.71 -9.51
N ALA A 232 17.54 -2.99 -9.75
CA ALA A 232 17.13 -4.05 -8.83
C ALA A 232 17.70 -3.85 -7.42
N GLY A 233 18.99 -3.51 -7.30
CA GLY A 233 19.64 -3.22 -6.02
C GLY A 233 18.96 -2.08 -5.26
N VAL A 234 18.71 -0.95 -5.93
CA VAL A 234 17.99 0.19 -5.33
C VAL A 234 16.59 -0.23 -4.87
N LEU A 235 15.82 -0.92 -5.71
CA LEU A 235 14.47 -1.35 -5.38
C LEU A 235 14.43 -2.34 -4.20
N VAL A 236 15.39 -3.27 -4.11
CA VAL A 236 15.53 -4.17 -2.95
C VAL A 236 15.84 -3.38 -1.68
N GLY A 237 16.77 -2.43 -1.75
CA GLY A 237 17.12 -1.60 -0.60
C GLY A 237 15.95 -0.74 -0.12
N LEU A 238 15.21 -0.14 -1.05
CA LEU A 238 13.97 0.59 -0.71
C LEU A 238 12.90 -0.33 -0.13
N ALA A 239 12.75 -1.57 -0.61
CA ALA A 239 11.78 -2.51 -0.06
C ALA A 239 12.09 -2.84 1.41
N ILE A 240 13.38 -3.07 1.72
CA ILE A 240 13.86 -3.31 3.09
C ILE A 240 13.65 -2.06 3.96
N ALA A 241 13.95 -0.87 3.43
CA ALA A 241 13.74 0.39 4.13
C ALA A 241 12.27 0.65 4.48
N THR A 242 11.35 0.16 3.65
CA THR A 242 9.90 0.22 3.92
C THR A 242 9.50 -0.82 4.96
N LYS A 243 9.90 -2.09 4.78
CA LYS A 243 9.46 -3.17 5.68
C LYS A 243 10.54 -4.24 5.83
N GLN A 244 10.87 -4.59 7.08
CA GLN A 244 11.86 -5.62 7.40
C GLN A 244 11.53 -6.99 6.78
N THR A 245 10.25 -7.29 6.57
CA THR A 245 9.81 -8.55 5.97
C THR A 245 10.30 -8.73 4.54
N ALA A 246 10.72 -7.66 3.86
CA ALA A 246 11.38 -7.73 2.55
C ALA A 246 12.68 -8.55 2.57
N LEU A 247 13.36 -8.65 3.72
CA LEU A 247 14.57 -9.45 3.88
C LEU A 247 14.35 -10.92 3.53
N ILE A 248 13.12 -11.44 3.72
CA ILE A 248 12.76 -12.82 3.37
C ILE A 248 12.91 -13.07 1.86
N ALA A 249 12.65 -12.05 1.02
CA ALA A 249 12.76 -12.18 -0.43
C ALA A 249 14.20 -12.05 -0.95
N VAL A 250 15.13 -11.49 -0.16
CA VAL A 250 16.50 -11.19 -0.60
C VAL A 250 17.26 -12.42 -1.11
N PRO A 251 17.27 -13.58 -0.40
CA PRO A 251 17.97 -14.77 -0.89
C PRO A 251 17.40 -15.27 -2.23
N VAL A 252 16.08 -15.21 -2.40
CA VAL A 252 15.40 -15.64 -3.62
C VAL A 252 15.74 -14.72 -4.79
N LEU A 253 15.73 -13.39 -4.57
CA LEU A 253 16.09 -12.41 -5.60
C LEU A 253 17.58 -12.46 -5.97
N ALA A 254 18.46 -12.69 -4.99
CA ALA A 254 19.88 -12.88 -5.23
C ALA A 254 20.13 -14.14 -6.07
N ALA A 255 19.50 -15.27 -5.72
CA ALA A 255 19.57 -16.51 -6.49
C ALA A 255 19.01 -16.31 -7.91
N TYR A 256 17.89 -15.60 -8.06
CA TYR A 256 17.31 -15.27 -9.36
C TYR A 256 18.27 -14.41 -10.20
N ALA A 257 18.93 -13.42 -9.61
CA ALA A 257 19.93 -12.61 -10.31
C ALA A 257 21.14 -13.43 -10.79
N VAL A 258 21.62 -14.36 -9.96
CA VAL A 258 22.67 -15.32 -10.35
C VAL A 258 22.19 -16.20 -11.51
N ALA A 259 20.99 -16.75 -11.44
CA ALA A 259 20.39 -17.54 -12.52
C ALA A 259 20.21 -16.74 -13.82
N GLN A 260 20.00 -15.43 -13.73
CA GLN A 260 19.91 -14.52 -14.89
C GLN A 260 21.29 -14.08 -15.44
N GLY A 261 22.38 -14.52 -14.81
CA GLY A 261 23.75 -14.33 -15.28
C GLY A 261 24.41 -13.02 -14.81
N VAL A 262 24.05 -12.51 -13.63
CA VAL A 262 24.77 -11.36 -13.04
C VAL A 262 26.23 -11.73 -12.77
N ASP A 263 27.17 -10.89 -13.21
CA ASP A 263 28.58 -11.06 -12.88
C ASP A 263 28.88 -10.61 -11.44
N ARG A 264 30.01 -11.08 -10.90
CA ARG A 264 30.42 -10.79 -9.51
C ARG A 264 30.51 -9.29 -9.22
N ARG A 265 31.03 -8.48 -10.15
CA ARG A 265 31.21 -7.03 -9.94
C ARG A 265 29.85 -6.31 -9.95
N ALA A 266 28.97 -6.66 -10.87
CA ALA A 266 27.61 -6.12 -10.92
C ALA A 266 26.81 -6.53 -9.68
N PHE A 267 26.96 -7.76 -9.20
CA PHE A 267 26.30 -8.24 -7.99
C PHE A 267 26.68 -7.40 -6.77
N PHE A 268 27.98 -7.23 -6.49
CA PHE A 268 28.42 -6.43 -5.35
C PHE A 268 28.06 -4.95 -5.47
N LYS A 269 28.05 -4.38 -6.68
CA LYS A 269 27.55 -3.01 -6.90
C LYS A 269 26.06 -2.88 -6.57
N ALA A 270 25.24 -3.82 -7.04
CA ALA A 270 23.81 -3.82 -6.74
C ALA A 270 23.54 -4.01 -5.23
N ALA A 271 24.30 -4.90 -4.57
CA ALA A 271 24.24 -5.08 -3.13
C ALA A 271 24.65 -3.81 -2.36
N GLY A 272 25.70 -3.11 -2.81
CA GLY A 272 26.12 -1.83 -2.25
C GLY A 272 25.05 -0.75 -2.41
N LEU A 273 24.39 -0.67 -3.57
CA LEU A 273 23.25 0.24 -3.78
C LEU A 273 22.05 -0.11 -2.91
N ALA A 274 21.78 -1.40 -2.66
CA ALA A 274 20.75 -1.82 -1.73
C ALA A 274 21.06 -1.33 -0.30
N GLY A 275 22.29 -1.53 0.17
CA GLY A 275 22.73 -1.03 1.48
C GLY A 275 22.66 0.50 1.60
N GLY A 276 23.04 1.22 0.54
CA GLY A 276 22.87 2.67 0.46
C GLY A 276 21.41 3.11 0.53
N ALA A 277 20.52 2.45 -0.22
CA ALA A 277 19.08 2.77 -0.21
C ALA A 277 18.39 2.46 1.12
N VAL A 278 18.88 1.47 1.89
CA VAL A 278 18.41 1.19 3.26
C VAL A 278 18.83 2.30 4.24
N SER A 279 20.07 2.78 4.12
CA SER A 279 20.64 3.76 5.07
C SER A 279 20.26 5.21 4.79
N MET A 280 19.90 5.54 3.54
CA MET A 280 19.51 6.90 3.15
C MET A 280 18.30 7.42 3.95
N PRO A 281 17.15 6.72 4.04
CA PRO A 281 16.01 7.18 4.83
C PRO A 281 16.32 7.41 6.31
N ALA A 282 17.16 6.55 6.91
CA ALA A 282 17.61 6.71 8.29
C ALA A 282 18.47 7.97 8.47
N SER A 283 19.34 8.27 7.50
CA SER A 283 20.21 9.45 7.54
C SER A 283 19.44 10.75 7.33
N SER A 284 18.42 10.74 6.46
CA SER A 284 17.55 11.89 6.21
C SER A 284 16.71 12.26 7.43
N ALA A 285 16.24 11.27 8.20
CA ALA A 285 15.52 11.50 9.45
C ALA A 285 16.41 12.20 10.50
N VAL A 286 17.71 11.91 10.52
CA VAL A 286 18.68 12.52 11.45
C VAL A 286 19.10 13.93 11.01
N LEU A 287 19.26 14.17 9.71
CA LEU A 287 19.75 15.45 9.16
C LEU A 287 18.76 16.61 9.28
N VAL A 288 17.47 16.34 9.51
CA VAL A 288 16.44 17.37 9.64
C VAL A 288 16.42 18.02 11.03
N MET A 289 17.25 17.57 11.99
CA MET A 289 17.30 18.12 13.35
C MET A 289 18.03 19.47 13.46
N PRO A 290 17.37 20.58 13.88
CA PRO A 290 18.04 21.65 14.59
C PRO A 290 18.09 21.32 16.09
N SER A 291 19.23 21.57 16.73
CA SER A 291 19.45 21.44 18.17
C SER A 291 18.66 22.48 18.98
N ARG A 292 17.33 22.39 19.03
CA ARG A 292 16.50 23.24 19.90
C ARG A 292 15.69 22.38 20.86
N SER A 293 15.91 22.63 22.14
CA SER A 293 15.17 22.09 23.27
C SER A 293 13.65 22.26 23.07
N PHE A 294 12.92 21.15 23.13
CA PHE A 294 11.47 21.11 23.07
C PHE A 294 10.83 21.94 24.20
N SER A 295 10.14 23.03 23.88
CA SER A 295 9.16 23.66 24.77
C SER A 295 7.76 23.20 24.37
N SER A 296 7.02 22.66 25.34
CA SER A 296 5.70 22.04 25.23
C SER A 296 4.56 23.05 24.97
N SER A 297 4.59 23.74 23.84
CA SER A 297 3.51 24.65 23.43
C SER A 297 3.30 24.64 21.93
N PHE A 298 2.99 23.48 21.36
CA PHE A 298 2.38 23.38 20.04
C PHE A 298 0.96 22.87 20.21
N ARG A 299 -0.03 23.68 19.80
CA ARG A 299 -1.39 23.20 19.63
C ARG A 299 -1.43 22.38 18.34
N TRP A 300 -1.85 21.12 18.50
CA TRP A 300 -2.19 20.20 17.42
C TRP A 300 -3.64 20.38 17.02
#